data_AF-A0A3C0AMP6-F1
#
_entry.id   AF-A0A3C0AMP6-F1
#
_cell.length_a   1.000
_cell.length_b   1.000
_cell.length_c   1.000
_cell.angle_alpha   90.00
_cell.angle_beta   90.00
_cell.angle_gamma   90.00
#
_symmetry.space_group_name_H-M   'P 1'
#
loop_
_entity.id
_entity.type
_entity.pdbx_description
1 polymer ?
#
loop_
_entity_poly.entity_id
_entity_poly.type
_entity_poly.pdbx_seq_one_letter_code
_entity_poly.pdbx_strand_id
1 'polypeptide(L)'
;GRFGPGLPRVSDGSLLFLMHLISKMRPAKDGGSRFGIVLNGSPLFTGNAGSGESEIRRYVLENDLLEAIIGLPTDMFYNTGISTYIWIVSNKKPKHRKGKVQLIDASAMWQKMRKSLGSKRKELSTAHISEITRLFGNAKKATTGGTP
;
A
#
# COMPACT_ATOMS: atom_id res chain seq x y z
N GLY A 1 -22.88 1.45 6.30
CA GLY A 1 -22.58 0.93 4.94
C GLY A 1 -21.08 0.89 4.69
N ARG A 2 -20.61 0.28 3.59
CA ARG A 2 -19.17 0.05 3.33
C ARG A 2 -18.29 1.31 3.19
N PHE A 3 -18.90 2.48 3.04
CA PHE A 3 -18.21 3.79 2.92
C PHE A 3 -18.48 4.69 4.14
N GLY A 4 -18.66 4.09 5.32
CA GLY A 4 -18.96 4.82 6.57
C GLY A 4 -18.01 5.98 6.90
N PRO A 5 -16.69 5.86 6.68
CA PRO A 5 -15.75 6.97 6.94
C PRO A 5 -15.89 8.18 6.01
N GLY A 6 -16.63 8.06 4.89
CA GLY A 6 -16.81 9.14 3.93
C GLY A 6 -16.60 8.69 2.49
N LEU A 7 -16.75 9.64 1.58
CA LEU A 7 -16.56 9.46 0.15
C LEU A 7 -15.46 10.42 -0.34
N PRO A 8 -14.50 9.97 -1.15
CA PRO A 8 -13.54 10.86 -1.78
C PRO A 8 -14.23 11.73 -2.84
N ARG A 9 -13.48 12.68 -3.42
CA ARG A 9 -13.95 13.44 -4.58
C ARG A 9 -14.34 12.50 -5.72
N VAL A 10 -15.37 12.88 -6.48
CA VAL A 10 -15.90 12.09 -7.60
C VAL A 10 -14.83 11.76 -8.66
N SER A 11 -13.82 12.63 -8.81
CA SER A 11 -12.72 12.44 -9.76
C SER A 11 -11.67 11.41 -9.32
N ASP A 12 -11.72 10.89 -8.09
CA ASP A 12 -10.79 9.86 -7.61
C ASP A 12 -11.48 8.78 -6.76
N GLY A 13 -11.76 7.64 -7.40
CA GLY A 13 -12.37 6.48 -6.75
C GLY A 13 -11.40 5.54 -6.03
N SER A 14 -10.10 5.85 -5.96
CA SER A 14 -9.07 4.91 -5.47
C SER A 14 -9.37 4.39 -4.06
N LEU A 15 -9.76 5.29 -3.15
CA LEU A 15 -10.10 4.95 -1.77
C LEU A 15 -11.43 4.18 -1.65
N LEU A 16 -12.31 4.25 -2.64
CA LEU A 16 -13.53 3.44 -2.66
C LEU A 16 -13.22 1.96 -2.86
N PHE A 17 -12.23 1.62 -3.69
CA PHE A 17 -11.78 0.24 -3.84
C PHE A 17 -11.14 -0.28 -2.55
N LEU A 18 -10.33 0.53 -1.88
CA LEU A 18 -9.76 0.19 -0.58
C LEU A 18 -10.87 -0.11 0.45
N MET A 19 -11.84 0.79 0.59
CA MET A 19 -12.96 0.61 1.52
C MET A 19 -13.85 -0.58 1.13
N HIS A 20 -14.03 -0.84 -0.16
CA HIS A 20 -14.74 -2.02 -0.64
C HIS A 20 -14.05 -3.32 -0.17
N LEU A 21 -12.73 -3.44 -0.36
CA LEU A 21 -11.97 -4.61 0.09
C LEU A 21 -12.01 -4.76 1.62
N ILE A 22 -11.87 -3.66 2.37
CA ILE A 22 -12.00 -3.67 3.84
C ILE A 22 -13.36 -4.22 4.27
N SER A 23 -14.45 -3.81 3.61
CA SER A 23 -15.81 -4.30 3.92
C SER A 23 -16.03 -5.79 3.65
N LYS A 24 -15.12 -6.44 2.90
CA LYS A 24 -15.17 -7.86 2.56
C LYS A 24 -14.19 -8.71 3.37
N MET A 25 -13.44 -8.11 4.29
CA MET A 25 -12.53 -8.85 5.15
C MET A 25 -13.30 -9.79 6.07
N ARG A 26 -12.78 -11.01 6.22
CA ARG A 26 -13.27 -11.93 7.25
C ARG A 26 -13.02 -11.31 8.63
N PRO A 27 -13.98 -11.33 9.56
CA PRO A 27 -13.78 -10.78 10.90
C PRO A 27 -12.56 -11.39 11.59
N ALA A 28 -11.86 -10.60 12.42
CA ALA A 28 -10.65 -11.05 13.11
C ALA A 28 -10.89 -12.26 14.02
N LYS A 29 -12.07 -12.31 14.67
CA LYS A 29 -12.53 -13.44 15.49
C LYS A 29 -12.66 -14.75 14.70
N ASP A 30 -12.95 -14.66 13.39
CA ASP A 30 -13.17 -15.81 12.50
C ASP A 30 -11.91 -16.15 11.68
N GLY A 31 -10.74 -15.66 12.12
CA GLY A 31 -9.45 -15.92 11.47
C GLY A 31 -8.85 -14.72 10.75
N GLY A 32 -9.60 -13.65 10.52
CA GLY A 32 -9.12 -12.42 9.90
C GLY A 32 -8.81 -12.53 8.41
N SER A 33 -8.29 -11.45 7.83
CA SER A 33 -7.86 -11.38 6.44
C SER A 33 -6.66 -10.44 6.28
N ARG A 34 -5.90 -10.65 5.21
CA ARG A 34 -4.86 -9.74 4.75
C ARG A 34 -4.95 -9.64 3.23
N PHE A 35 -4.83 -8.44 2.68
CA PHE A 35 -4.78 -8.22 1.24
C PHE A 35 -3.71 -7.18 0.88
N GLY A 36 -3.28 -7.21 -0.37
CA GLY A 36 -2.51 -6.15 -1.00
C GLY A 36 -3.34 -5.45 -2.07
N ILE A 37 -3.26 -4.13 -2.16
CA ILE A 37 -3.84 -3.35 -3.26
C ILE A 37 -2.80 -2.40 -3.83
N VAL A 38 -2.73 -2.31 -5.16
CA VAL A 38 -1.84 -1.37 -5.86
C VAL A 38 -2.63 -0.10 -6.17
N LEU A 39 -2.11 1.05 -5.71
CA LEU A 39 -2.72 2.37 -5.91
C LEU A 39 -1.66 3.35 -6.45
N ASN A 40 -2.11 4.46 -7.04
CA ASN A 40 -1.22 5.59 -7.34
C ASN A 40 -0.86 6.36 -6.04
N GLY A 41 -0.19 7.50 -6.17
CA GLY A 41 0.15 8.33 -5.01
C GLY A 41 -1.02 9.02 -4.31
N SER A 42 -2.17 9.20 -4.98
CA SER A 42 -3.25 10.04 -4.46
C SER A 42 -3.75 9.62 -3.06
N PRO A 43 -4.07 8.33 -2.80
CA PRO A 43 -4.49 7.85 -1.48
C PRO A 43 -3.58 8.23 -0.30
N LEU A 44 -2.29 8.52 -0.55
CA LEU A 44 -1.34 8.87 0.50
C LEU A 44 -1.48 10.33 0.99
N PHE A 45 -1.83 11.28 0.11
CA PHE A 45 -1.68 12.71 0.41
C PHE A 45 -2.84 13.60 -0.04
N THR A 46 -3.78 13.14 -0.85
CA THR A 46 -4.90 13.98 -1.31
C THR A 46 -5.97 14.15 -0.24
N GLY A 47 -6.68 15.27 -0.28
CA GLY A 47 -7.74 15.58 0.69
C GLY A 47 -7.28 16.52 1.80
N ASN A 48 -8.12 17.51 2.07
CA ASN A 48 -7.91 18.45 3.17
C ASN A 48 -8.35 17.82 4.49
N ALA A 49 -7.98 18.43 5.63
CA ALA A 49 -8.49 18.01 6.92
C ALA A 49 -10.03 17.94 6.91
N GLY A 50 -10.60 16.82 7.38
CA GLY A 50 -12.04 16.57 7.37
C GLY A 50 -12.64 16.20 6.01
N SER A 51 -11.86 16.12 4.93
CA SER A 51 -12.35 15.59 3.65
C SER A 51 -12.50 14.07 3.69
N GLY A 52 -13.30 13.49 2.79
CA GLY A 52 -13.51 12.04 2.77
C GLY A 52 -12.22 11.24 2.60
N GLU A 53 -11.24 11.72 1.83
CA GLU A 53 -9.93 11.08 1.74
C GLU A 53 -9.18 11.08 3.08
N SER A 54 -9.24 12.20 3.81
CA SER A 54 -8.65 12.35 5.14
C SER A 54 -9.31 11.41 6.15
N GLU A 55 -10.65 11.38 6.18
CA GLU A 55 -11.40 10.53 7.11
C GLU A 55 -11.26 9.04 6.80
N ILE A 56 -11.15 8.65 5.52
CA ILE A 56 -10.84 7.27 5.14
C ILE A 56 -9.43 6.89 5.63
N ARG A 57 -8.41 7.72 5.40
CA ARG A 57 -7.06 7.45 5.92
C ARG A 57 -7.05 7.34 7.44
N ARG A 58 -7.73 8.28 8.11
CA ARG A 58 -7.89 8.29 9.57
C ARG A 58 -8.50 6.99 10.05
N TYR A 59 -9.63 6.57 9.47
CA TYR A 59 -10.28 5.31 9.81
C TYR A 59 -9.35 4.10 9.65
N VAL A 60 -8.63 4.02 8.53
CA VAL A 60 -7.70 2.91 8.24
C VAL A 60 -6.56 2.85 9.27
N LEU A 61 -6.05 4.00 9.71
CA LEU A 61 -4.96 4.10 10.70
C LEU A 61 -5.45 3.87 12.13
N GLU A 62 -6.54 4.50 12.54
CA GLU A 62 -7.11 4.38 13.90
C GLU A 62 -7.61 2.97 14.18
N ASN A 63 -8.10 2.24 13.17
CA ASN A 63 -8.48 0.83 13.29
C ASN A 63 -7.29 -0.14 13.14
N ASP A 64 -6.06 0.37 13.11
CA ASP A 64 -4.81 -0.41 12.97
C ASP A 64 -4.84 -1.40 11.79
N LEU A 65 -5.47 -1.01 10.67
CA LEU A 65 -5.65 -1.89 9.51
C LEU A 65 -4.46 -1.88 8.56
N LEU A 66 -3.80 -0.74 8.39
CA LEU A 66 -2.69 -0.59 7.45
C LEU A 66 -1.40 -1.19 8.00
N GLU A 67 -0.90 -2.26 7.39
CA GLU A 67 0.27 -2.99 7.86
C GLU A 67 1.57 -2.49 7.22
N ALA A 68 1.54 -2.19 5.92
CA ALA A 68 2.69 -1.61 5.22
C ALA A 68 2.27 -0.80 3.99
N ILE A 69 3.12 0.15 3.61
CA ILE A 69 3.12 0.81 2.30
C ILE A 69 4.47 0.53 1.64
N ILE A 70 4.44 0.02 0.40
CA ILE A 70 5.62 -0.29 -0.39
C ILE A 70 5.62 0.62 -1.63
N GLY A 71 6.57 1.54 -1.73
CA GLY A 71 6.76 2.40 -2.90
C GLY A 71 7.46 1.63 -4.01
N LEU A 72 6.80 1.46 -5.15
CA LEU A 72 7.34 0.74 -6.32
C LEU A 72 8.12 1.67 -7.26
N PRO A 73 9.00 1.11 -8.11
CA PRO A 73 9.62 1.87 -9.19
C PRO A 73 8.58 2.50 -10.12
N THR A 74 8.93 3.65 -10.71
CA THR A 74 8.21 4.22 -11.86
C THR A 74 8.27 3.30 -13.08
N ASP A 75 7.50 3.58 -14.13
CA ASP A 75 7.55 2.82 -15.41
C ASP A 75 7.38 1.28 -15.25
N MET A 76 6.67 0.84 -14.21
CA MET A 76 6.39 -0.58 -13.91
C MET A 76 5.10 -1.10 -14.55
N PHE A 77 4.24 -0.19 -15.03
CA PHE A 77 2.93 -0.51 -15.58
C PHE A 77 2.79 -0.08 -17.04
N TYR A 78 2.04 -0.84 -17.82
CA TYR A 78 1.88 -0.63 -19.26
C TYR A 78 1.31 0.74 -19.62
N ASN A 79 0.27 1.18 -18.89
CA ASN A 79 -0.50 2.38 -19.20
C ASN A 79 0.02 3.66 -18.55
N THR A 80 1.00 3.58 -17.64
CA THR A 80 1.44 4.76 -16.88
C THR A 80 2.88 4.63 -16.37
N GLY A 81 3.60 5.75 -16.39
CA GLY A 81 4.95 5.87 -15.85
C GLY A 81 5.01 6.36 -14.41
N ILE A 82 3.86 6.63 -13.78
CA ILE A 82 3.81 7.21 -12.42
C ILE A 82 4.32 6.24 -11.35
N SER A 83 4.70 6.80 -10.19
CA SER A 83 4.95 6.02 -8.99
C SER A 83 3.65 5.38 -8.48
N THR A 84 3.76 4.13 -8.06
CA THR A 84 2.66 3.34 -7.52
C THR A 84 3.06 2.71 -6.19
N TYR A 85 2.08 2.35 -5.39
CA TYR A 85 2.27 1.90 -4.02
C TYR A 85 1.45 0.65 -3.76
N ILE A 86 2.06 -0.35 -3.12
CA ILE A 86 1.33 -1.49 -2.57
C ILE A 86 0.93 -1.14 -1.14
N TRP A 87 -0.37 -1.13 -0.87
CA TRP A 87 -0.91 -1.06 0.47
C TRP A 87 -1.19 -2.47 0.96
N ILE A 88 -0.54 -2.88 2.04
CA ILE A 88 -0.82 -4.15 2.72
C ILE A 88 -1.73 -3.86 3.89
N VAL A 89 -2.92 -4.46 3.89
CA VAL A 89 -3.96 -4.23 4.90
C VAL A 89 -4.29 -5.54 5.59
N SER A 90 -4.36 -5.53 6.92
CA SER A 90 -4.76 -6.68 7.72
C SER A 90 -5.55 -6.27 8.96
N ASN A 91 -6.63 -7.00 9.24
CA ASN A 91 -7.40 -6.86 10.48
C ASN A 91 -6.95 -7.85 11.57
N LYS A 92 -5.87 -8.60 11.31
CA LYS A 92 -5.28 -9.57 12.24
C LYS A 92 -3.76 -9.47 12.20
N LYS A 93 -3.25 -8.28 12.51
CA LYS A 93 -1.81 -8.04 12.61
C LYS A 93 -1.18 -8.91 13.71
N PRO A 94 0.02 -9.49 13.48
CA PRO A 94 0.76 -10.17 14.52
C PRO A 94 1.20 -9.17 15.61
N LYS A 95 1.40 -9.64 16.85
CA LYS A 95 1.66 -8.80 18.03
C LYS A 95 2.77 -7.76 17.80
N HIS A 96 3.86 -8.15 17.13
CA HIS A 96 5.01 -7.26 16.89
C HIS A 96 4.74 -6.10 15.92
N ARG A 97 3.65 -6.18 15.12
CA ARG A 97 3.21 -5.17 14.12
C ARG A 97 2.01 -4.33 14.56
N LYS A 98 1.35 -4.66 15.67
CA LYS A 98 0.21 -3.87 16.17
C LYS A 98 0.62 -2.44 16.48
N GLY A 99 -0.21 -1.48 16.10
CA GLY A 99 0.03 -0.04 16.27
C GLY A 99 1.19 0.50 15.44
N LYS A 100 1.63 -0.23 14.41
CA LYS A 100 2.74 0.15 13.54
C LYS A 100 2.34 0.04 12.08
N VAL A 101 2.95 0.90 11.27
CA VAL A 101 2.94 0.86 9.81
C VAL A 101 4.38 0.75 9.34
N GLN A 102 4.68 -0.22 8.47
CA GLN A 102 5.99 -0.32 7.85
C GLN A 102 6.00 0.45 6.52
N LEU A 103 7.01 1.29 6.32
CA LEU A 103 7.27 1.94 5.05
C LEU A 103 8.47 1.26 4.38
N ILE A 104 8.30 0.82 3.14
CA ILE A 104 9.37 0.22 2.34
C ILE A 104 9.51 1.04 1.06
N ASP A 105 10.68 1.65 0.88
CA ASP A 105 11.04 2.28 -0.39
C ASP A 105 11.73 1.25 -1.29
N ALA A 106 11.03 0.79 -2.33
CA ALA A 106 11.54 -0.09 -3.36
C ALA A 106 11.68 0.63 -4.71
N SER A 107 11.64 1.97 -4.73
CA SER A 107 11.67 2.77 -5.97
C SER A 107 12.94 2.55 -6.81
N ALA A 108 14.05 2.22 -6.15
CA ALA A 108 15.32 1.90 -6.79
C ALA A 108 15.49 0.40 -7.13
N MET A 109 14.59 -0.48 -6.71
CA MET A 109 14.72 -1.93 -6.89
C MET A 109 14.13 -2.37 -8.23
N TRP A 110 14.87 -2.22 -9.33
CA TRP A 110 14.38 -2.60 -10.65
C TRP A 110 15.50 -3.01 -11.59
N GLN A 111 15.14 -3.77 -12.63
CA GLN A 111 16.00 -4.01 -13.79
C GLN A 111 15.32 -3.49 -15.05
N LYS A 112 16.13 -3.09 -16.02
CA LYS A 112 15.64 -2.62 -17.31
C LYS A 112 15.03 -3.79 -18.07
N MET A 113 13.83 -3.60 -18.61
CA MET A 113 13.23 -4.60 -19.50
C MET A 113 14.01 -4.69 -20.82
N ARG A 114 14.14 -5.91 -21.36
CA ARG A 114 14.74 -6.12 -22.69
C ARG A 114 13.98 -5.39 -23.80
N LYS A 115 12.65 -5.36 -23.70
CA LYS A 115 11.75 -4.66 -24.62
C LYS A 115 10.69 -3.92 -23.81
N SER A 116 10.59 -2.62 -24.01
CA SER A 116 9.56 -1.80 -23.38
C SER A 116 8.16 -2.16 -23.92
N LEU A 117 7.14 -2.02 -23.08
CA LEU A 117 5.74 -2.22 -23.43
C LEU A 117 4.95 -0.97 -23.00
N GLY A 118 4.61 -0.10 -23.97
CA GLY A 118 3.98 1.19 -23.65
C GLY A 118 4.87 2.01 -22.72
N SER A 119 4.32 2.44 -21.58
CA SER A 119 5.05 3.14 -20.52
C SER A 119 5.92 2.21 -19.66
N LYS A 120 5.72 0.88 -19.75
CA LYS A 120 6.46 -0.09 -18.96
C LYS A 120 7.88 -0.27 -19.50
N ARG A 121 8.87 0.14 -18.72
CA ARG A 121 10.31 0.04 -19.05
C ARG A 121 11.12 -0.69 -17.98
N LYS A 122 10.55 -0.84 -16.78
CA LYS A 122 11.19 -1.43 -15.62
C LYS A 122 10.41 -2.67 -15.17
N GLU A 123 11.14 -3.61 -14.58
CA GLU A 123 10.55 -4.78 -13.93
C GLU A 123 11.28 -5.12 -12.63
N LEU A 124 10.56 -5.77 -11.72
CA LEU A 124 11.18 -6.39 -10.54
C LEU A 124 11.76 -7.74 -10.96
N SER A 125 13.03 -7.97 -10.66
CA SER A 125 13.63 -9.29 -10.75
C SER A 125 13.15 -10.17 -9.60
N THR A 126 13.35 -11.48 -9.69
CA THR A 126 13.10 -12.40 -8.57
C THR A 126 13.90 -12.00 -7.32
N ALA A 127 15.11 -11.47 -7.48
CA ALA A 127 15.92 -10.97 -6.38
C ALA A 127 15.30 -9.73 -5.71
N HIS A 128 14.78 -8.77 -6.51
CA HIS A 128 14.08 -7.60 -5.97
C HIS A 128 12.81 -8.01 -5.22
N ILE A 129 12.02 -8.93 -5.77
CA ILE A 129 10.81 -9.43 -5.11
C ILE A 129 11.17 -10.13 -3.80
N SER A 130 12.23 -10.94 -3.80
CA SER A 130 12.70 -11.65 -2.60
C SER A 130 13.14 -10.66 -1.52
N GLU A 131 13.86 -9.61 -1.90
CA GLU A 131 14.32 -8.58 -0.97
C GLU A 131 13.16 -7.78 -0.38
N ILE A 132 12.21 -7.32 -1.20
CA ILE A 132 11.00 -6.64 -0.72
C ILE A 132 10.21 -7.54 0.23
N THR A 133 10.06 -8.83 -0.10
CA THR A 133 9.36 -9.81 0.74
C THR A 133 10.10 -10.03 2.07
N ARG A 134 11.43 -10.10 2.04
CA ARG A 134 12.27 -10.22 3.24
C ARG A 134 12.16 -8.99 4.13
N LEU A 135 12.25 -7.78 3.55
CA LEU A 135 12.08 -6.52 4.28
C LEU A 135 10.69 -6.46 4.92
N PHE A 136 9.64 -6.81 4.18
CA PHE A 136 8.30 -6.94 4.73
C PHE A 136 8.28 -7.96 5.87
N GLY A 137 8.68 -9.21 5.67
CA GLY A 137 8.65 -10.25 6.71
C GLY A 137 9.38 -9.86 8.01
N ASN A 138 10.55 -9.23 7.90
CA ASN A 138 11.39 -8.87 9.04
C ASN A 138 10.82 -7.74 9.90
N ALA A 139 10.14 -6.75 9.28
CA ALA A 139 9.51 -5.63 9.99
C ALA A 139 10.41 -4.92 11.02
N LYS A 140 11.73 -4.88 10.77
CA LYS A 140 12.71 -4.26 11.67
C LYS A 140 12.59 -2.74 11.58
N LYS A 141 12.81 -2.06 12.71
CA LYS A 141 12.94 -0.61 12.72
C LYS A 141 14.18 -0.23 11.90
N ALA A 142 14.03 0.70 10.97
CA ALA A 142 15.20 1.29 10.33
C ALA A 142 16.04 1.99 11.40
N THR A 143 17.36 1.76 11.39
CA THR A 143 18.28 2.57 12.17
C THR A 143 18.58 3.87 11.42
N THR A 144 18.94 4.93 12.14
CA THR A 144 19.20 6.26 11.56
C THR A 144 20.24 6.14 10.44
N GLY A 145 19.84 6.43 9.20
CA GLY A 145 20.66 6.21 7.99
C GLY A 145 20.06 5.26 6.95
N GLY A 146 18.84 4.75 7.16
CA GLY A 146 18.11 3.98 6.14
C GLY A 146 18.58 2.54 5.96
N THR A 147 19.49 2.06 6.81
CA THR A 147 19.87 0.65 6.89
C THR A 147 19.13 0.00 8.07
N PRO A 148 18.43 -1.13 7.85
CA PRO A 148 17.72 -1.84 8.93
C PRO A 148 18.63 -2.38 10.02
#